data_AF-A0A427YJ58-F1
#
_entry.id   AF-A0A427YJ58-F1
#
_cell.length_a   1.000
_cell.length_b   1.000
_cell.length_c   1.000
_cell.angle_alpha   90.00
_cell.angle_beta   90.00
_cell.angle_gamma   90.00
#
_symmetry.space_group_name_H-M   'P 1'
#
loop_
_entity.id
_entity.type
_entity.pdbx_description
1 polymer ?
#
loop_
_entity_poly.entity_id
_entity_poly.type
_entity_poly.pdbx_seq_one_letter_code
_entity_poly.pdbx_strand_id
1 'polypeptide(L)'
;MVRSTTIFRVHDALPLAASVDDENTEKALTEYKQQSKLVFRRLNANSEPACSIESGQYTLHYLIVDKVIYMCICDANYPRKLAFSYLDELSKEFQTSYGDKIETVNRPYAFMGFDTFISKTTRLYRDSRTLQGSGTAPGPSSQLDQLNENLKDVTRIMTKNMEDLLWRGDSLDRMSHLSTSLRSESAKYRKAARNINLQALIRKWAPIGGLGLFFILFIWYRFF
;
A
#
# COMPACT_ATOMS: atom_id res chain seq x y z
N MET A 1 11.07 -6.60 -6.73
CA MET A 1 10.58 -5.23 -6.45
C MET A 1 9.28 -5.28 -5.64
N VAL A 2 8.91 -4.19 -4.97
CA VAL A 2 7.60 -4.05 -4.32
C VAL A 2 6.51 -4.00 -5.40
N ARG A 3 5.43 -4.76 -5.22
CA ARG A 3 4.33 -4.89 -6.18
C ARG A 3 3.02 -4.30 -5.69
N SER A 4 2.70 -4.50 -4.41
CA SER A 4 1.46 -4.06 -3.80
C SER A 4 1.65 -3.85 -2.30
N THR A 5 0.92 -2.90 -1.73
CA THR A 5 1.02 -2.53 -0.32
C THR A 5 -0.36 -2.33 0.27
N THR A 6 -0.55 -2.83 1.48
CA THR A 6 -1.81 -2.70 2.21
C THR A 6 -1.56 -2.42 3.69
N ILE A 7 -2.42 -1.59 4.28
CA ILE A 7 -2.33 -1.13 5.66
C ILE A 7 -3.64 -1.49 6.36
N PHE A 8 -3.54 -2.13 7.52
CA PHE A 8 -4.67 -2.66 8.28
C PHE A 8 -4.59 -2.26 9.75
N ARG A 9 -5.74 -2.15 10.40
CA ARG A 9 -5.82 -2.01 11.86
C ARG A 9 -5.70 -3.39 12.52
N VAL A 10 -4.90 -3.50 13.58
CA VAL A 10 -4.59 -4.78 14.25
C VAL A 10 -5.83 -5.43 14.85
N HIS A 11 -6.67 -4.67 15.57
CA HIS A 11 -7.77 -5.21 16.38
C HIS A 11 -8.86 -5.93 15.57
N ASP A 12 -9.24 -5.40 14.41
CA ASP A 12 -10.39 -5.86 13.63
C ASP A 12 -10.05 -6.20 12.17
N ALA A 13 -8.75 -6.16 11.81
CA ALA A 13 -8.29 -6.31 10.43
C ALA A 13 -9.06 -5.38 9.46
N LEU A 14 -9.40 -4.16 9.90
CA LEU A 14 -10.03 -3.16 9.04
C LEU A 14 -9.00 -2.61 8.04
N PRO A 15 -9.26 -2.67 6.72
CA PRO A 15 -8.40 -2.02 5.73
C PRO A 15 -8.40 -0.51 5.95
N LEU A 16 -7.23 0.10 6.09
CA LEU A 16 -7.05 1.54 6.32
C LEU A 16 -6.65 2.28 5.04
N ALA A 17 -5.67 1.74 4.33
CA ALA A 17 -5.16 2.25 3.05
C ALA A 17 -4.53 1.11 2.23
N ALA A 18 -4.39 1.31 0.92
CA ALA A 18 -3.75 0.38 0.02
C ALA A 18 -3.16 1.11 -1.19
N SER A 19 -2.22 0.48 -1.90
CA SER A 19 -1.74 0.93 -3.21
C SER A 19 -2.82 0.76 -4.29
N VAL A 20 -2.76 1.62 -5.31
CA VAL A 20 -3.52 1.44 -6.55
C VAL A 20 -2.69 0.57 -7.49
N ASP A 21 -3.16 -0.66 -7.72
CA ASP A 21 -2.48 -1.60 -8.59
C ASP A 21 -3.09 -1.59 -10.00
N ASP A 22 -2.28 -1.85 -11.03
CA ASP A 22 -2.76 -2.01 -12.40
C ASP A 22 -3.46 -3.36 -12.59
N GLU A 23 -4.18 -3.51 -13.72
CA GLU A 23 -5.01 -4.71 -13.93
C GLU A 23 -4.18 -5.99 -14.00
N ASN A 24 -2.96 -5.92 -14.52
CA ASN A 24 -2.05 -7.05 -14.61
C ASN A 24 -1.54 -7.46 -13.22
N THR A 25 -1.14 -6.51 -12.39
CA THR A 25 -0.69 -6.77 -11.01
C THR A 25 -1.85 -7.29 -10.15
N GLU A 26 -3.06 -6.73 -10.29
CA GLU A 26 -4.24 -7.25 -9.57
C GLU A 26 -4.51 -8.72 -9.89
N LYS A 27 -4.47 -9.10 -11.18
CA LYS A 27 -4.67 -10.49 -11.61
C LYS A 27 -3.55 -11.40 -11.09
N ALA A 28 -2.30 -10.97 -11.23
CA ALA A 28 -1.15 -11.75 -10.79
C ALA A 28 -1.09 -11.93 -9.26
N LEU A 29 -1.55 -10.94 -8.50
CA LEU A 29 -1.49 -10.93 -7.04
C LEU A 29 -2.77 -11.37 -6.34
N THR A 30 -3.79 -11.80 -7.07
CA THR A 30 -5.11 -12.12 -6.48
C THR A 30 -4.98 -13.15 -5.35
N GLU A 31 -4.19 -14.20 -5.53
CA GLU A 31 -3.94 -15.24 -4.53
C GLU A 31 -3.15 -14.70 -3.32
N TYR A 32 -2.06 -13.97 -3.56
CA TYR A 32 -1.21 -13.39 -2.53
C TYR A 32 -1.93 -12.34 -1.67
N LYS A 33 -2.87 -11.59 -2.26
CA LYS A 33 -3.76 -10.68 -1.53
C LYS A 33 -4.80 -11.41 -0.67
N GLN A 34 -5.12 -12.66 -0.99
CA GLN A 34 -5.98 -13.49 -0.13
C GLN A 34 -5.20 -14.04 1.04
N GLN A 35 -3.98 -14.52 0.76
CA GLN A 35 -3.05 -14.96 1.77
C GLN A 35 -2.75 -13.85 2.79
N SER A 36 -2.51 -12.60 2.33
CA SER A 36 -2.28 -11.46 3.24
C SER A 36 -3.44 -11.24 4.21
N LYS A 37 -4.69 -11.29 3.71
CA LYS A 37 -5.89 -11.23 4.55
C LYS A 37 -5.98 -12.35 5.58
N LEU A 38 -5.58 -13.57 5.22
CA LEU A 38 -5.52 -14.68 6.17
C LEU A 38 -4.44 -14.45 7.23
N VAL A 39 -3.29 -13.89 6.85
CA VAL A 39 -2.24 -13.50 7.79
C VAL A 39 -2.77 -12.45 8.77
N PHE A 40 -3.39 -11.37 8.30
CA PHE A 40 -3.90 -10.32 9.19
C PHE A 40 -4.90 -10.84 10.23
N ARG A 41 -5.77 -11.78 9.84
CA ARG A 41 -6.74 -12.39 10.76
C ARG A 41 -6.11 -13.27 11.83
N ARG A 42 -4.87 -13.73 11.62
CA ARG A 42 -4.14 -14.59 12.56
C ARG A 42 -3.17 -13.80 13.43
N LEU A 43 -2.80 -12.59 13.02
CA LEU A 43 -1.97 -11.71 13.83
C LEU A 43 -2.73 -11.28 15.08
N ASN A 44 -2.03 -11.30 16.22
CA ASN A 44 -2.55 -10.98 17.54
C ASN A 44 -1.44 -10.29 18.36
N ALA A 45 -1.73 -9.92 19.61
CA ALA A 45 -0.77 -9.23 20.48
C ALA A 45 0.53 -10.01 20.77
N ASN A 46 0.54 -11.34 20.60
CA ASN A 46 1.72 -12.19 20.78
C ASN A 46 2.48 -12.45 19.46
N SER A 47 2.04 -11.84 18.37
CA SER A 47 2.71 -12.00 17.08
C SER A 47 3.98 -11.17 17.03
N GLU A 48 4.99 -11.67 16.32
CA GLU A 48 6.22 -10.93 16.09
C GLU A 48 5.92 -9.57 15.46
N PRO A 49 6.57 -8.48 15.91
CA PRO A 49 6.32 -7.14 15.37
C PRO A 49 6.75 -7.02 13.90
N ALA A 50 7.65 -7.87 13.42
CA ALA A 50 8.05 -7.92 12.03
C ALA A 50 8.28 -9.35 11.57
N CYS A 51 7.84 -9.71 10.37
CA CYS A 51 8.09 -11.04 9.81
C CYS A 51 8.05 -11.02 8.28
N SER A 52 8.80 -11.93 7.67
CA SER A 52 8.74 -12.23 6.23
C SER A 52 8.06 -13.57 6.02
N ILE A 53 7.12 -13.63 5.08
CA ILE A 53 6.36 -14.82 4.75
C ILE A 53 6.60 -15.15 3.28
N GLU A 54 7.25 -16.28 3.03
CA GLU A 54 7.57 -16.75 1.68
C GLU A 54 6.38 -17.49 1.08
N SER A 55 5.94 -17.07 -0.12
CA SER A 55 4.90 -17.76 -0.89
C SER A 55 5.30 -17.82 -2.36
N GLY A 56 5.92 -18.92 -2.76
CA GLY A 56 6.30 -19.17 -4.15
C GLY A 56 7.12 -18.03 -4.79
N GLN A 57 6.51 -17.33 -5.76
CA GLN A 57 7.19 -16.28 -6.53
C GLN A 57 7.28 -14.93 -5.81
N TYR A 58 6.56 -14.77 -4.68
CA TYR A 58 6.50 -13.54 -3.93
C TYR A 58 6.80 -13.76 -2.45
N THR A 59 7.12 -12.67 -1.77
CA THR A 59 7.32 -12.64 -0.32
C THR A 59 6.48 -11.52 0.26
N LEU A 60 5.72 -11.84 1.30
CA LEU A 60 4.92 -10.91 2.07
C LEU A 60 5.75 -10.46 3.26
N HIS A 61 6.06 -9.18 3.35
CA HIS A 61 6.71 -8.61 4.53
C HIS A 61 5.67 -7.80 5.30
N TYR A 62 5.57 -8.01 6.60
CA TYR A 62 4.75 -7.16 7.46
C TYR A 62 5.54 -6.57 8.62
N LEU A 63 5.14 -5.37 9.00
CA LEU A 63 5.61 -4.60 10.14
C LEU A 63 4.40 -4.13 10.94
N ILE A 64 4.40 -4.39 12.24
CA ILE A 64 3.38 -3.93 13.19
C ILE A 64 3.98 -2.76 13.97
N VAL A 65 3.35 -1.60 13.86
CA VAL A 65 3.70 -0.41 14.64
C VAL A 65 2.44 0.10 15.32
N ASP A 66 2.49 0.21 16.64
CA ASP A 66 1.34 0.51 17.50
C ASP A 66 0.14 -0.41 17.23
N LYS A 67 -0.93 0.14 16.62
CA LYS A 67 -2.20 -0.53 16.34
C LYS A 67 -2.41 -0.79 14.85
N VAL A 68 -1.35 -0.66 14.04
CA VAL A 68 -1.40 -0.75 12.59
C VAL A 68 -0.42 -1.79 12.06
N ILE A 69 -0.88 -2.55 11.08
CA ILE A 69 -0.10 -3.52 10.33
C ILE A 69 0.16 -2.95 8.94
N TYR A 70 1.43 -2.81 8.60
CA TYR A 70 1.90 -2.41 7.28
C TYR A 70 2.41 -3.66 6.59
N MET A 71 1.89 -3.97 5.40
CA MET A 71 2.33 -5.13 4.64
C MET A 71 2.59 -4.78 3.19
N CYS A 72 3.68 -5.32 2.64
CA CYS A 72 3.98 -5.26 1.22
C CYS A 72 4.18 -6.65 0.63
N ILE A 73 3.76 -6.81 -0.61
CA ILE A 73 4.02 -7.98 -1.46
C ILE A 73 5.17 -7.60 -2.39
N CYS A 74 6.25 -8.37 -2.32
CA CYS A 74 7.45 -8.15 -3.12
C CYS A 74 7.77 -9.40 -3.94
N ASP A 75 8.49 -9.25 -5.06
CA ASP A 75 9.10 -10.42 -5.71
C ASP A 75 10.05 -11.13 -4.72
N ALA A 76 10.14 -12.46 -4.80
CA ALA A 76 10.94 -13.26 -3.86
C ALA A 76 12.44 -12.88 -3.80
N ASN A 77 12.99 -12.35 -4.89
CA ASN A 77 14.38 -11.90 -4.96
C ASN A 77 14.62 -10.47 -4.44
N TYR A 78 13.57 -9.79 -3.99
CA TYR A 78 13.70 -8.42 -3.52
C TYR A 78 14.41 -8.36 -2.16
N PRO A 79 15.42 -7.48 -1.97
CA PRO A 79 16.15 -7.43 -0.71
C PRO A 79 15.24 -7.11 0.47
N ARG A 80 15.18 -8.02 1.44
CA ARG A 80 14.38 -7.88 2.68
C ARG A 80 14.66 -6.56 3.41
N LYS A 81 15.92 -6.15 3.44
CA LYS A 81 16.38 -4.87 3.98
C LYS A 81 15.64 -3.67 3.40
N LEU A 82 15.48 -3.64 2.08
CA LEU A 82 14.76 -2.58 1.39
C LEU A 82 13.26 -2.66 1.66
N ALA A 83 12.69 -3.87 1.75
CA ALA A 83 11.27 -4.07 2.06
C ALA A 83 10.89 -3.51 3.45
N PHE A 84 11.70 -3.78 4.48
CA PHE A 84 11.43 -3.25 5.81
C PHE A 84 11.69 -1.76 5.95
N SER A 85 12.72 -1.23 5.29
CA SER A 85 12.91 0.23 5.23
C SER A 85 11.73 0.93 4.55
N TYR A 86 11.22 0.35 3.47
CA TYR A 86 10.01 0.84 2.81
C TYR A 86 8.81 0.86 3.76
N LEU A 87 8.58 -0.22 4.51
CA LEU A 87 7.48 -0.31 5.48
C LEU A 87 7.65 0.67 6.64
N ASP A 88 8.88 0.85 7.14
CA ASP A 88 9.20 1.81 8.20
C ASP A 88 8.89 3.25 7.79
N GLU A 89 9.29 3.66 6.58
CA GLU A 89 8.99 4.99 6.04
C GLU A 89 7.47 5.22 5.90
N LEU A 90 6.74 4.22 5.40
CA LEU A 90 5.28 4.28 5.36
C LEU A 90 4.66 4.38 6.76
N SER A 91 5.22 3.67 7.74
CA SER A 91 4.70 3.68 9.11
C SER A 91 4.83 5.06 9.76
N LYS A 92 6.00 5.69 9.65
CA LYS A 92 6.29 7.01 10.20
C LYS A 92 5.36 8.08 9.60
N GLU A 93 5.23 8.10 8.27
CA GLU A 93 4.35 9.08 7.62
C GLU A 93 2.88 8.84 7.95
N PHE A 94 2.43 7.58 7.97
CA PHE A 94 1.04 7.24 8.26
C PHE A 94 0.66 7.61 9.69
N GLN A 95 1.53 7.33 10.67
CA GLN A 95 1.29 7.71 12.06
C GLN A 95 1.28 9.23 12.22
N THR A 96 2.22 9.94 11.58
CA THR A 96 2.27 11.42 11.60
C THR A 96 1.00 12.05 11.01
N SER A 97 0.49 11.48 9.91
CA SER A 97 -0.66 12.05 9.20
C SER A 97 -2.01 11.66 9.82
N TYR A 98 -2.13 10.45 10.35
CA TYR A 98 -3.42 9.83 10.68
C TYR A 98 -3.50 9.17 12.05
N GLY A 99 -2.41 9.12 12.84
CA GLY A 99 -2.30 8.41 14.13
C GLY A 99 -3.55 8.52 15.01
N ASP A 100 -3.92 9.75 15.36
CA ASP A 100 -5.05 10.04 16.28
C ASP A 100 -6.42 9.61 15.74
N LYS A 101 -6.55 9.43 14.42
CA LYS A 101 -7.83 9.13 13.77
C LYS A 101 -8.06 7.63 13.57
N ILE A 102 -7.02 6.80 13.70
CA ILE A 102 -7.05 5.37 13.37
C ILE A 102 -8.11 4.61 14.16
N GLU A 103 -8.34 4.97 15.43
CA GLU A 103 -9.32 4.27 16.27
C GLU A 103 -10.76 4.69 15.97
N THR A 104 -10.97 5.94 15.56
CA THR A 104 -12.31 6.51 15.35
C THR A 104 -12.97 6.05 14.05
N VAL A 105 -12.18 5.54 13.09
CA VAL A 105 -12.68 5.15 11.79
C VAL A 105 -13.25 3.73 11.80
N ASN A 106 -14.46 3.60 11.25
CA ASN A 106 -15.15 2.31 11.11
C ASN A 106 -15.41 1.92 9.65
N ARG A 107 -15.05 2.79 8.70
CA ARG A 107 -15.22 2.52 7.26
C ARG A 107 -13.93 1.92 6.68
N PRO A 108 -14.01 0.88 5.85
CA PRO A 108 -12.87 0.38 5.10
C PRO A 108 -12.28 1.47 4.20
N TYR A 109 -10.95 1.47 4.09
CA TYR A 109 -10.17 2.45 3.33
C TYR A 109 -10.49 3.88 3.74
N ALA A 110 -10.53 4.16 5.06
CA ALA A 110 -10.82 5.51 5.53
C ALA A 110 -9.76 6.54 5.10
N PHE A 111 -8.54 6.09 4.82
CA PHE A 111 -7.36 6.91 4.50
C PHE A 111 -6.88 6.69 3.06
N MET A 112 -7.80 6.58 2.09
CA MET A 112 -7.47 6.39 0.67
C MET A 112 -6.47 7.42 0.12
N GLY A 113 -6.46 8.66 0.62
CA GLY A 113 -5.54 9.71 0.15
C GLY A 113 -4.06 9.42 0.43
N PHE A 114 -3.76 8.42 1.27
CA PHE A 114 -2.40 7.96 1.50
C PHE A 114 -1.83 7.16 0.31
N ASP A 115 -2.67 6.75 -0.65
CA ASP A 115 -2.27 6.03 -1.86
C ASP A 115 -1.16 6.73 -2.67
N THR A 116 -1.20 8.06 -2.69
CA THR A 116 -0.26 8.91 -3.42
C THR A 116 1.12 8.83 -2.79
N PHE A 117 1.19 8.85 -1.46
CA PHE A 117 2.44 8.64 -0.73
C PHE A 117 2.96 7.23 -0.96
N ILE A 118 2.11 6.21 -0.80
CA ILE A 118 2.46 4.80 -1.09
C ILE A 118 3.03 4.67 -2.51
N SER A 119 2.39 5.25 -3.52
CA SER A 119 2.85 5.17 -4.91
C SER A 119 4.20 5.86 -5.12
N LYS A 120 4.40 7.05 -4.54
CA LYS A 120 5.66 7.79 -4.61
C LYS A 120 6.80 7.00 -3.97
N THR A 121 6.61 6.51 -2.75
CA THR A 121 7.61 5.71 -2.02
C THR A 121 7.88 4.40 -2.74
N THR A 122 6.84 3.73 -3.28
CA THR A 122 7.02 2.48 -4.03
C THR A 122 7.92 2.68 -5.25
N ARG A 123 7.80 3.82 -5.96
CA ARG A 123 8.69 4.15 -7.10
C ARG A 123 10.14 4.34 -6.64
N LEU A 124 10.36 5.06 -5.53
CA LEU A 124 11.70 5.27 -4.98
C LEU A 124 12.39 3.94 -4.62
N TYR A 125 11.64 3.00 -4.04
CA TYR A 125 12.18 1.69 -3.63
C TYR A 125 12.20 0.64 -4.76
N ARG A 126 11.59 0.94 -5.92
CA ARG A 126 11.64 0.09 -7.12
C ARG A 126 12.97 0.21 -7.83
N ASP A 127 13.53 1.42 -7.87
CA ASP A 127 14.88 1.68 -8.40
C ASP A 127 15.92 1.27 -7.36
N SER A 128 16.01 -0.04 -7.09
CA SER A 128 17.06 -0.60 -6.21
C SER A 128 18.47 -0.29 -6.72
N ARG A 129 18.62 0.08 -8.00
CA ARG A 129 19.92 0.41 -8.60
C ARG A 129 20.47 1.77 -8.13
N THR A 130 19.62 2.74 -7.79
CA THR A 130 20.08 4.02 -7.19
C THR A 130 20.36 3.88 -5.70
N LEU A 131 19.70 2.91 -5.03
CA LEU A 131 19.84 2.64 -3.60
C LEU A 131 20.89 1.56 -3.26
N GLN A 132 21.39 0.78 -4.22
CA GLN A 132 22.29 -0.36 -3.95
C GLN A 132 23.67 -0.23 -4.61
N GLY A 133 23.92 0.82 -5.41
CA GLY A 133 25.28 1.30 -5.68
C GLY A 133 25.58 1.80 -7.09
N SER A 134 26.30 2.91 -7.15
CA SER A 134 27.57 2.98 -7.89
C SER A 134 28.59 3.76 -7.05
N GLY A 135 29.63 3.07 -6.57
CA GLY A 135 30.74 3.65 -5.80
C GLY A 135 31.69 4.51 -6.64
N THR A 136 31.19 5.41 -7.49
CA THR A 136 32.03 6.25 -8.37
C THR A 136 31.50 7.68 -8.62
N ALA A 137 30.54 8.19 -7.85
CA ALA A 137 30.14 9.59 -7.96
C ALA A 137 29.91 10.25 -6.59
N PRO A 138 30.47 11.45 -6.34
CA PRO A 138 30.16 12.23 -5.14
C PRO A 138 28.77 12.87 -5.34
N GLY A 139 27.74 12.19 -4.87
CA GLY A 139 26.33 12.61 -4.85
C GLY A 139 25.63 11.97 -3.63
N PRO A 140 24.52 12.54 -3.14
CA PRO A 140 24.22 12.68 -1.72
C PRO A 140 24.16 11.33 -0.98
N SER A 141 25.19 11.05 -0.19
CA SER A 141 25.36 9.87 0.67
C SER A 141 24.39 9.81 1.85
N SER A 142 23.57 10.84 2.07
CA SER A 142 22.74 10.98 3.28
C SER A 142 21.60 9.97 3.41
N GLN A 143 21.02 9.49 2.30
CA GLN A 143 19.93 8.51 2.34
C GLN A 143 20.44 7.08 2.57
N LEU A 144 21.63 6.75 2.07
CA LEU A 144 22.22 5.40 2.23
C LEU A 144 22.80 5.16 3.62
N ASP A 145 23.37 6.20 4.25
CA ASP A 145 23.86 6.10 5.63
C ASP A 145 22.69 6.01 6.63
N GLN A 146 21.60 6.74 6.41
CA GLN A 146 20.35 6.59 7.18
C GLN A 146 19.68 5.23 6.97
N LEU A 147 19.71 4.69 5.74
CA LEU A 147 19.32 3.32 5.48
C LEU A 147 20.19 2.38 6.31
N ASN A 148 21.52 2.47 6.22
CA ASN A 148 22.46 1.61 6.96
C ASN A 148 22.28 1.64 8.49
N GLU A 149 21.87 2.77 9.06
CA GLU A 149 21.62 2.89 10.51
C GLU A 149 20.32 2.20 10.94
N ASN A 150 19.22 2.39 10.18
CA ASN A 150 17.94 1.68 10.41
C ASN A 150 18.02 0.18 10.05
N LEU A 151 19.08 -0.26 9.37
CA LEU A 151 19.25 -1.61 8.81
C LEU A 151 19.88 -2.66 9.73
N LYS A 152 20.31 -2.30 10.95
CA LYS A 152 21.03 -3.24 11.83
C LYS A 152 20.17 -4.40 12.37
N ASP A 153 18.85 -4.27 12.39
CA ASP A 153 17.96 -5.26 13.02
C ASP A 153 17.17 -6.18 12.08
N VAL A 154 17.26 -5.99 10.76
CA VAL A 154 16.52 -6.82 9.77
C VAL A 154 16.94 -8.30 9.82
N THR A 155 18.16 -8.60 10.27
CA THR A 155 18.68 -9.97 10.37
C THR A 155 17.99 -10.81 11.43
N ARG A 156 17.37 -10.19 12.44
CA ARG A 156 16.61 -10.87 13.50
C ARG A 156 15.16 -11.17 13.10
N ILE A 157 14.70 -10.63 11.97
CA ILE A 157 13.33 -10.79 11.51
C ILE A 157 13.09 -12.23 11.07
N MET A 158 12.13 -12.88 11.72
CA MET A 158 11.76 -14.26 11.42
C MET A 158 11.21 -14.39 10.00
N THR A 159 11.54 -15.51 9.37
CA THR A 159 10.99 -15.92 8.09
C THR A 159 10.10 -17.13 8.30
N LYS A 160 8.90 -17.10 7.76
CA LYS A 160 7.93 -18.20 7.81
C LYS A 160 7.53 -18.56 6.38
N ASN A 161 7.12 -19.79 6.19
CA ASN A 161 6.57 -20.24 4.92
C ASN A 161 5.04 -20.11 4.93
N MET A 162 4.46 -19.70 3.80
CA MET A 162 3.03 -19.50 3.64
C MET A 162 2.24 -20.79 3.79
N GLU A 163 2.74 -21.89 3.24
CA GLU A 163 2.11 -23.20 3.33
C GLU A 163 2.02 -23.65 4.80
N ASP A 164 3.10 -23.52 5.58
CA ASP A 164 3.09 -23.84 7.02
C ASP A 164 2.06 -23.02 7.81
N LEU A 165 1.92 -21.74 7.43
CA LEU A 165 0.89 -20.88 8.01
C LEU A 165 -0.50 -21.34 7.59
N LEU A 166 -0.73 -21.76 6.35
CA LEU A 166 -2.06 -22.20 5.88
C LEU A 166 -2.46 -23.56 6.49
N TRP A 167 -1.55 -24.53 6.56
CA TRP A 167 -1.81 -25.90 7.02
C TRP A 167 -2.16 -26.02 8.50
N ARG A 168 -1.67 -25.12 9.35
CA ARG A 168 -2.01 -25.11 10.79
C ARG A 168 -3.45 -24.68 11.11
N GLY A 169 -4.27 -24.31 10.12
CA GLY A 169 -5.57 -23.67 10.38
C GLY A 169 -6.70 -23.92 9.39
N ASP A 170 -6.70 -25.01 8.62
CA ASP A 170 -7.91 -25.49 7.92
C ASP A 170 -8.51 -24.46 6.92
N SER A 171 -7.67 -23.76 6.12
CA SER A 171 -8.08 -22.55 5.38
C SER A 171 -8.07 -22.63 3.84
N LEU A 172 -7.90 -23.81 3.24
CA LEU A 172 -7.90 -23.96 1.78
C LEU A 172 -9.30 -23.68 1.17
N ASP A 173 -10.38 -24.19 1.78
CA ASP A 173 -11.77 -23.93 1.34
C ASP A 173 -12.24 -22.48 1.58
N ARG A 174 -11.66 -21.78 2.57
CA ARG A 174 -12.01 -20.39 2.89
C ARG A 174 -11.49 -19.38 1.86
N MET A 175 -10.49 -19.77 1.07
CA MET A 175 -9.86 -18.92 0.07
C MET A 175 -10.79 -18.64 -1.12
N SER A 176 -11.66 -19.60 -1.49
CA SER A 176 -12.64 -19.44 -2.58
C SER A 176 -13.69 -18.36 -2.27
N HIS A 177 -14.24 -18.35 -1.05
CA HIS A 177 -15.20 -17.33 -0.61
C HIS A 177 -14.56 -15.94 -0.43
N LEU A 178 -13.29 -15.90 0.01
CA LEU A 178 -12.55 -14.65 0.14
C LEU A 178 -12.30 -13.98 -1.22
N SER A 179 -12.09 -14.77 -2.28
CA SER A 179 -11.91 -14.32 -3.66
C SER A 179 -13.05 -13.42 -4.13
N THR A 180 -14.30 -13.82 -3.86
CA THR A 180 -15.49 -13.05 -4.26
C THR A 180 -15.57 -11.71 -3.52
N SER A 181 -15.23 -11.70 -2.22
CA SER A 181 -15.24 -10.47 -1.40
C SER A 181 -14.19 -9.46 -1.85
N LEU A 182 -12.99 -9.93 -2.20
CA LEU A 182 -11.89 -9.09 -2.68
C LEU A 182 -12.26 -8.39 -3.98
N ARG A 183 -12.83 -9.13 -4.94
CA ARG A 183 -13.29 -8.54 -6.19
C ARG A 183 -14.31 -7.43 -5.96
N SER A 184 -15.21 -7.62 -4.98
CA SER A 184 -16.20 -6.60 -4.59
C SER A 184 -15.57 -5.37 -3.92
N GLU A 185 -14.56 -5.57 -3.07
CA GLU A 185 -13.84 -4.50 -2.36
C GLU A 185 -12.92 -3.71 -3.28
N SER A 186 -12.13 -4.38 -4.13
CA SER A 186 -11.28 -3.74 -5.14
C SER A 186 -12.12 -2.87 -6.09
N ALA A 187 -13.33 -3.32 -6.44
CA ALA A 187 -14.26 -2.53 -7.24
C ALA A 187 -14.73 -1.26 -6.52
N LYS A 188 -14.99 -1.32 -5.20
CA LYS A 188 -15.34 -0.15 -4.39
C LYS A 188 -14.19 0.85 -4.31
N TYR A 189 -12.97 0.37 -4.07
CA TYR A 189 -11.77 1.22 -4.03
C TYR A 189 -11.53 1.91 -5.39
N ARG A 190 -11.61 1.16 -6.49
CA ARG A 190 -11.47 1.72 -7.85
C ARG A 190 -12.51 2.79 -8.14
N LYS A 191 -13.77 2.59 -7.74
CA LYS A 191 -14.83 3.59 -7.90
C LYS A 191 -14.56 4.85 -7.09
N ALA A 192 -14.12 4.71 -5.85
CA ALA A 192 -13.78 5.83 -4.98
C ALA A 192 -12.60 6.65 -5.53
N ALA A 193 -11.51 5.99 -5.92
CA ALA A 193 -10.35 6.63 -6.54
C ALA A 193 -10.73 7.36 -7.84
N ARG A 194 -11.55 6.73 -8.70
CA ARG A 194 -12.03 7.36 -9.93
C ARG A 194 -12.88 8.60 -9.66
N ASN A 195 -13.76 8.57 -8.66
CA ASN A 195 -14.60 9.72 -8.31
C ASN A 195 -13.76 10.92 -7.83
N ILE A 196 -12.73 10.67 -7.03
CA ILE A 196 -11.81 11.72 -6.56
C ILE A 196 -11.05 12.34 -7.74
N ASN A 197 -10.55 11.52 -8.67
CA ASN A 197 -9.91 12.02 -9.90
C ASN A 197 -10.87 12.85 -10.75
N LEU A 198 -12.14 12.45 -10.84
CA LEU A 198 -13.17 13.20 -11.55
C LEU A 198 -13.45 14.55 -10.88
N GLN A 199 -13.59 14.57 -9.55
CA GLN A 199 -13.78 15.82 -8.80
C GLN A 199 -12.59 16.77 -8.94
N ALA A 200 -11.36 16.24 -8.90
CA ALA A 200 -10.15 17.02 -9.14
C ALA A 200 -10.13 17.60 -10.56
N LEU A 201 -10.56 16.84 -11.57
CA LEU A 201 -10.67 17.30 -12.95
C LEU A 201 -11.74 18.39 -13.09
N ILE A 202 -12.94 18.17 -12.55
CA ILE A 202 -14.03 19.15 -12.57
C ILE A 202 -13.59 20.46 -11.92
N ARG A 203 -12.93 20.40 -10.75
CA ARG A 203 -12.46 21.61 -10.06
C ARG A 203 -11.42 22.40 -10.87
N LYS A 204 -10.60 21.72 -11.69
CA LYS A 204 -9.61 22.38 -12.57
C LYS A 204 -10.27 23.04 -13.78
N TRP A 205 -11.26 22.40 -14.39
CA TRP A 205 -11.86 22.86 -15.65
C TRP A 205 -13.14 23.69 -15.50
N ALA A 206 -13.81 23.63 -14.35
CA ALA A 206 -15.02 24.40 -14.08
C ALA A 206 -14.86 25.92 -14.26
N PRO A 207 -13.76 26.58 -13.84
CA PRO A 207 -13.58 28.01 -14.05
C PRO A 207 -13.43 28.37 -15.54
N ILE A 208 -12.71 27.53 -16.29
CA ILE A 208 -12.49 27.71 -17.73
C ILE A 208 -13.80 27.54 -18.50
N GLY A 209 -14.58 26.50 -18.15
CA GLY A 209 -15.91 26.28 -18.72
C GLY A 209 -16.88 27.41 -18.40
N GLY A 210 -16.87 27.92 -17.16
CA GLY A 210 -17.70 29.05 -16.74
C GLY A 210 -17.41 30.34 -17.53
N LEU A 211 -16.13 30.66 -17.74
CA LEU A 211 -15.72 31.81 -18.56
C LEU A 211 -16.14 31.66 -20.03
N GLY A 212 -15.99 30.46 -20.60
CA GLY A 212 -16.44 30.18 -21.97
C GLY A 212 -17.95 30.35 -22.13
N LEU A 213 -18.73 29.81 -21.18
CA LEU A 213 -20.19 29.93 -21.18
C LEU A 213 -20.64 31.38 -21.01
N PHE A 214 -19.99 32.14 -20.12
CA PHE A 214 -20.23 33.58 -19.97
C PHE A 214 -19.97 34.35 -21.27
N PHE A 215 -18.88 34.06 -21.98
CA PHE A 215 -18.58 34.67 -23.27
C PHE A 215 -19.64 34.36 -24.34
N ILE A 216 -20.09 33.11 -24.41
CA ILE A 216 -21.14 32.70 -25.36
C ILE A 216 -22.46 33.42 -25.06
N LEU A 217 -22.87 33.48 -23.79
CA LEU A 217 -24.08 34.21 -23.39
C LEU A 217 -23.99 35.70 -23.69
N PHE A 218 -22.82 36.30 -23.46
CA PHE A 218 -22.58 37.71 -23.77
C PHE A 218 -22.71 38.00 -25.27
N ILE A 219 -22.13 37.15 -26.12
CA ILE A 219 -22.27 37.28 -27.58
C ILE A 219 -23.72 37.11 -28.01
N TRP A 220 -24.43 36.12 -27.45
CA TRP A 220 -25.83 35.88 -27.78
C TRP A 220 -26.71 37.08 -27.42
N TYR A 221 -26.61 37.60 -26.19
CA TYR A 221 -27.34 38.79 -25.74
C TYR A 221 -27.00 40.06 -26.54
N ARG A 222 -25.78 40.15 -27.08
CA ARG A 222 -25.32 41.34 -27.80
C ARG A 222 -25.80 41.38 -29.25
N PHE A 223 -26.03 40.22 -29.87
CA PHE A 223 -26.31 40.05 -31.30
C PHE A 223 -27.73 39.57 -31.62
N PHE A 224 -28.47 39.05 -30.63
CA PHE A 224 -29.88 38.69 -30.71
C PHE A 224 -30.68 39.46 -29.65
#